data_AF-A0A1C3NTA0-F1
#
_entry.id   AF-A0A1C3NTA0-F1
#
_cell.length_a   1.000
_cell.length_b   1.000
_cell.length_c   1.000
_cell.angle_alpha   90.00
_cell.angle_beta   90.00
_cell.angle_gamma   90.00
#
_symmetry.space_group_name_H-M   'P 1'
#
loop_
_entity.id
_entity.type
_entity.pdbx_description
1 polymer ?
#
loop_
_entity_poly.entity_id
_entity_poly.type
_entity_poly.pdbx_seq_one_letter_code
_entity_poly.pdbx_strand_id
1 'polypeptide(L)'
;MATSIQRSVTTLLGPDVPGASPAHPPVDTADEQPDHAGTPGTSEGDRTPANAPAAATVTAPEGTPLAVGVRNLRRAFGANIVINDLDLDVPVGQFVALLGASGCGKSTLLRILADLDTEISGQVRVASRRAVAFQAPRLLPWKRVWRNVVLGLPGRPDKARAVAALEEVGLARRADAWPRTLSGGEAQRASLARALVRDPELMLLDEPFGALDALTRIRVQGLVEQLWQRHNPAILLVTHDVEEALLLADRVLVMKDGVIAHSADITLARPRNVSDPQFVALRAELLGWLGVGHAPSGAAGPEAAGGQPAQDVDHPVQGVERTAQTVEPDPAADTREPPPRRKILS
;
A
#
# COMPACT_ATOMS: atom_id res chain seq x y z
N MET A 1 -16.50 29.74 -57.13
CA MET A 1 -17.92 30.07 -56.88
C MET A 1 -18.21 29.75 -55.43
N ALA A 2 -17.89 30.56 -54.42
CA ALA A 2 -18.33 31.92 -54.09
C ALA A 2 -19.84 32.02 -53.86
N THR A 3 -20.30 31.92 -52.61
CA THR A 3 -21.41 32.75 -52.10
C THR A 3 -21.21 33.01 -50.61
N SER A 4 -21.07 34.30 -50.31
CA SER A 4 -20.93 34.96 -49.02
C SER A 4 -22.30 35.28 -48.44
N ILE A 5 -22.46 35.30 -47.12
CA ILE A 5 -23.49 36.09 -46.44
C ILE A 5 -22.85 36.84 -45.26
N GLN A 6 -22.80 38.16 -45.42
CA GLN A 6 -22.51 39.18 -44.41
C GLN A 6 -23.78 39.59 -43.64
N ARG A 7 -23.61 40.07 -42.40
CA ARG A 7 -24.30 41.24 -41.77
C ARG A 7 -23.51 41.60 -40.48
N SER A 8 -22.68 42.66 -40.49
CA SER A 8 -22.95 44.02 -39.95
C SER A 8 -23.17 44.02 -38.43
N VAL A 9 -22.21 44.36 -37.55
CA VAL A 9 -21.57 45.66 -37.21
C VAL A 9 -22.55 46.80 -36.95
N THR A 10 -22.65 47.20 -35.66
CA THR A 10 -22.84 48.60 -35.23
C THR A 10 -22.10 48.84 -33.92
N THR A 11 -21.25 49.86 -33.97
CA THR A 11 -20.37 50.45 -32.96
C THR A 11 -21.11 51.48 -32.10
N LEU A 12 -20.66 51.70 -30.85
CA LEU A 12 -20.66 53.03 -30.22
C LEU A 12 -19.49 53.14 -29.22
N LEU A 13 -18.56 54.05 -29.53
CA LEU A 13 -17.52 54.69 -28.70
C LEU A 13 -18.17 55.40 -27.49
N GLY A 14 -17.55 55.74 -26.36
CA GLY A 14 -16.16 55.90 -25.84
C GLY A 14 -16.32 56.56 -24.43
N PRO A 15 -15.34 57.28 -23.81
CA PRO A 15 -13.91 57.44 -24.10
C PRO A 15 -12.96 57.19 -22.89
N ASP A 16 -11.66 57.22 -23.18
CA ASP A 16 -10.48 57.29 -22.29
C ASP A 16 -10.47 58.47 -21.30
N VAL A 17 -9.74 58.33 -20.18
CA VAL A 17 -8.63 59.20 -19.67
C VAL A 17 -7.86 58.45 -18.53
N PRO A 18 -6.52 58.59 -18.39
CA PRO A 18 -5.65 57.80 -17.51
C PRO A 18 -5.18 58.54 -16.24
N GLY A 19 -4.55 57.83 -15.28
CA GLY A 19 -3.61 58.46 -14.35
C GLY A 19 -3.41 57.82 -12.96
N ALA A 20 -2.13 57.73 -12.60
CA ALA A 20 -1.53 57.84 -11.26
C ALA A 20 -1.41 56.62 -10.33
N SER A 21 -0.15 56.18 -10.22
CA SER A 21 0.49 55.51 -9.08
C SER A 21 0.71 56.51 -7.91
N PRO A 22 0.81 56.03 -6.66
CA PRO A 22 1.93 56.42 -5.78
C PRO A 22 2.48 55.20 -5.00
N ALA A 23 3.80 54.96 -4.94
CA ALA A 23 4.86 55.65 -4.17
C ALA A 23 4.90 55.27 -2.67
N HIS A 24 6.04 54.69 -2.29
CA HIS A 24 6.54 54.42 -0.93
C HIS A 24 6.68 55.68 -0.06
N PRO A 25 6.72 55.53 1.28
CA PRO A 25 7.41 56.44 2.19
C PRO A 25 8.51 55.70 3.01
N PRO A 26 9.39 56.39 3.77
CA PRO A 26 10.83 56.31 3.56
C PRO A 26 11.62 55.58 4.66
N VAL A 27 12.89 55.34 4.33
CA VAL A 27 13.99 55.02 5.24
C VAL A 27 14.37 56.28 6.01
N ASP A 28 14.56 56.15 7.32
CA ASP A 28 15.22 57.15 8.15
C ASP A 28 16.55 56.58 8.67
N THR A 29 17.59 57.41 8.59
CA THR A 29 18.98 57.15 8.97
C THR A 29 19.41 58.24 9.94
N ALA A 30 19.90 57.85 11.12
CA ALA A 30 20.81 58.63 11.97
C ALA A 30 21.42 57.65 13.00
N ASP A 31 22.74 57.44 12.93
CA ASP A 31 23.74 57.86 13.95
C ASP A 31 23.55 57.13 15.31
N GLU A 32 24.53 56.45 15.91
CA GLU A 32 25.88 56.90 16.22
C GLU A 32 26.76 55.69 16.65
N GLN A 33 28.08 55.94 16.72
CA GLN A 33 29.21 55.01 16.78
C GLN A 33 29.53 54.38 18.18
N PRO A 34 30.58 53.54 18.31
CA PRO A 34 30.65 52.36 19.18
C PRO A 34 31.31 52.63 20.54
N ASP A 35 31.27 51.66 21.46
CA ASP A 35 32.43 51.36 22.33
C ASP A 35 32.36 50.04 23.12
N HIS A 36 33.53 49.37 23.15
CA HIS A 36 34.13 48.51 24.17
C HIS A 36 33.56 47.14 24.62
N ALA A 37 34.33 46.11 24.21
CA ALA A 37 35.03 45.11 25.02
C ALA A 37 34.28 44.26 26.07
N GLY A 38 34.27 42.93 25.84
CA GLY A 38 34.04 41.91 26.87
C GLY A 38 34.05 40.47 26.32
N THR A 39 35.16 39.76 26.48
CA THR A 39 35.35 38.30 26.26
C THR A 39 34.90 37.50 27.50
N PRO A 40 34.82 36.16 27.49
CA PRO A 40 33.95 35.26 26.72
C PRO A 40 32.93 34.51 27.62
N GLY A 41 31.80 34.11 27.06
CA GLY A 41 30.86 33.16 27.68
C GLY A 41 30.97 31.77 27.07
N THR A 42 31.33 30.79 27.90
CA THR A 42 31.27 29.34 27.66
C THR A 42 29.84 28.79 27.55
N SER A 43 29.72 27.59 26.95
CA SER A 43 28.53 26.73 26.78
C SER A 43 27.63 27.14 25.59
N GLU A 44 27.27 26.27 24.65
CA GLU A 44 26.87 24.88 24.78
C GLU A 44 27.16 24.13 23.47
N GLY A 45 27.76 22.94 23.61
CA GLY A 45 28.11 22.08 22.48
C GLY A 45 26.89 21.65 21.69
N ASP A 46 27.00 21.91 20.39
CA ASP A 46 26.27 21.29 19.29
C ASP A 46 26.22 19.76 19.49
N ARG A 47 25.12 19.28 20.07
CA ARG A 47 24.78 17.85 20.06
C ARG A 47 23.99 17.59 18.80
N THR A 48 24.72 17.38 17.72
CA THR A 48 24.22 16.63 16.56
C THR A 48 23.63 15.31 17.09
N PRO A 49 22.37 14.94 16.79
CA PRO A 49 21.88 13.61 17.11
C PRO A 49 22.59 12.60 16.20
N ALA A 50 23.68 12.04 16.70
CA ALA A 50 24.41 10.92 16.11
C ALA A 50 23.62 9.63 16.36
N ASN A 51 22.51 9.42 15.63
CA ASN A 51 22.02 8.08 15.27
C ASN A 51 20.88 8.17 14.23
N ALA A 52 21.19 8.62 13.01
CA ALA A 52 20.32 8.34 11.87
C ALA A 52 20.63 6.90 11.39
N PRO A 53 19.62 6.03 11.19
CA PRO A 53 19.87 4.71 10.64
C PRO A 53 20.51 4.87 9.25
N ALA A 54 21.67 4.25 9.04
CA ALA A 54 22.34 4.26 7.75
C ALA A 54 21.38 3.72 6.68
N ALA A 55 21.10 4.53 5.65
CA ALA A 55 20.23 4.14 4.55
C ALA A 55 20.82 2.91 3.85
N ALA A 56 20.02 1.86 3.68
CA ALA A 56 20.40 0.72 2.87
C ALA A 56 20.28 1.11 1.40
N THR A 57 21.41 1.19 0.68
CA THR A 57 21.40 1.34 -0.78
C THR A 57 20.92 0.05 -1.41
N VAL A 58 19.69 0.03 -1.95
CA VAL A 58 19.11 -1.16 -2.60
C VAL A 58 19.36 -1.09 -4.11
N THR A 59 20.53 -1.55 -4.52
CA THR A 59 20.93 -1.61 -5.94
C THR A 59 20.92 -3.06 -6.43
N ALA A 60 20.36 -3.31 -7.62
CA ALA A 60 20.44 -4.61 -8.28
C ALA A 60 21.82 -4.81 -8.93
N PRO A 61 22.25 -6.06 -9.20
CA PRO A 61 23.47 -6.33 -9.96
C PRO A 61 23.45 -5.65 -11.33
N GLU A 62 24.61 -5.16 -11.78
CA GLU A 62 24.76 -4.52 -13.09
C GLU A 62 24.23 -5.43 -14.23
N GLY A 63 23.44 -4.85 -15.14
CA GLY A 63 22.85 -5.56 -16.28
C GLY A 63 21.49 -6.22 -16.01
N THR A 64 20.97 -6.18 -14.78
CA THR A 64 19.62 -6.67 -14.47
C THR A 64 18.56 -5.76 -15.11
N PRO A 65 17.59 -6.27 -15.89
CA PRO A 65 16.52 -5.44 -16.42
C PRO A 65 15.62 -4.94 -15.28
N LEU A 66 15.46 -3.63 -15.17
CA LEU A 66 14.70 -2.97 -14.10
C LEU A 66 13.34 -2.49 -14.61
N ALA A 67 12.29 -2.79 -13.85
CA ALA A 67 10.99 -2.15 -14.00
C ALA A 67 10.94 -0.80 -13.25
N VAL A 68 11.69 -0.66 -12.16
CA VAL A 68 11.90 0.60 -11.44
C VAL A 68 13.38 0.74 -11.11
N GLY A 69 13.96 1.92 -11.40
CA GLY A 69 15.29 2.30 -10.97
C GLY A 69 15.27 3.73 -10.43
N VAL A 70 15.59 3.89 -9.16
CA VAL A 70 15.58 5.16 -8.44
C VAL A 70 16.97 5.44 -7.91
N ARG A 71 17.50 6.64 -8.18
CA ARG A 71 18.81 7.09 -7.71
C ARG A 71 18.74 8.46 -7.04
N ASN A 72 19.24 8.55 -5.81
CA ASN A 72 19.29 9.77 -5.00
C ASN A 72 17.94 10.51 -4.98
N LEU A 73 16.83 9.79 -4.84
CA LEU A 73 15.51 10.41 -4.89
C LEU A 73 15.28 11.24 -3.65
N ARG A 74 14.95 12.50 -3.86
CA ARG A 74 14.56 13.41 -2.79
C ARG A 74 13.30 14.19 -3.16
N ARG A 75 12.36 14.24 -2.21
CA ARG A 75 11.08 14.96 -2.31
C ARG A 75 10.81 15.71 -1.01
N ALA A 76 10.55 17.01 -1.12
CA ALA A 76 10.17 17.86 0.00
C ALA A 76 8.89 18.64 -0.31
N PHE A 77 8.05 18.84 0.70
CA PHE A 77 6.87 19.72 0.65
C PHE A 77 7.14 20.95 1.52
N GLY A 78 7.51 22.06 0.89
CA GLY A 78 8.04 23.22 1.61
C GLY A 78 9.33 22.85 2.35
N ALA A 79 9.36 23.06 3.67
CA ALA A 79 10.50 22.70 4.52
C ALA A 79 10.54 21.22 4.93
N ASN A 80 9.47 20.46 4.73
CA ASN A 80 9.38 19.08 5.20
C ASN A 80 9.88 18.10 4.13
N ILE A 81 11.02 17.45 4.38
CA ILE A 81 11.59 16.41 3.49
C ILE A 81 10.87 15.09 3.79
N VAL A 82 10.17 14.55 2.80
CA VAL A 82 9.39 13.29 2.94
C VAL A 82 10.16 12.09 2.40
N ILE A 83 10.99 12.28 1.38
CA ILE A 83 11.92 11.27 0.87
C ILE A 83 13.28 11.92 0.78
N ASN A 84 14.31 11.26 1.30
CA ASN A 84 15.66 11.80 1.36
C ASN A 84 16.67 10.78 0.84
N ASP A 85 17.35 11.08 -0.26
CA ASP A 85 18.42 10.27 -0.86
C ASP A 85 18.08 8.77 -0.95
N LEU A 86 16.89 8.46 -1.48
CA LEU A 86 16.41 7.09 -1.61
C LEU A 86 16.91 6.44 -2.90
N ASP A 87 17.54 5.27 -2.77
CA ASP A 87 17.91 4.39 -3.88
C ASP A 87 17.04 3.13 -3.84
N LEU A 88 16.48 2.76 -5.00
CA LEU A 88 15.61 1.58 -5.12
C LEU A 88 15.65 1.00 -6.54
N ASP A 89 16.02 -0.28 -6.63
CA ASP A 89 15.87 -1.07 -7.85
C ASP A 89 14.82 -2.16 -7.69
N VAL A 90 13.85 -2.19 -8.60
CA VAL A 90 12.88 -3.29 -8.75
C VAL A 90 13.11 -3.96 -10.12
N PRO A 91 13.80 -5.11 -10.15
CA PRO A 91 13.91 -5.98 -11.32
C PRO A 91 12.56 -6.34 -11.94
N VAL A 92 12.56 -6.58 -13.25
CA VAL A 92 11.40 -7.13 -13.98
C VAL A 92 11.03 -8.49 -13.40
N GLY A 93 9.73 -8.72 -13.19
CA GLY A 93 9.20 -9.97 -12.65
C GLY A 93 9.38 -10.14 -11.14
N GLN A 94 10.13 -9.27 -10.45
CA GLN A 94 10.29 -9.39 -8.99
C GLN A 94 9.05 -8.87 -8.25
N PHE A 95 8.62 -9.61 -7.24
CA PHE A 95 7.63 -9.14 -6.28
C PHE A 95 8.33 -8.48 -5.09
N VAL A 96 8.21 -7.16 -4.94
CA VAL A 96 8.80 -6.39 -3.85
C VAL A 96 7.69 -5.85 -2.95
N ALA A 97 7.84 -6.00 -1.63
CA ALA A 97 6.97 -5.34 -0.64
C ALA A 97 7.72 -4.19 0.03
N LEU A 98 7.02 -3.08 0.26
CA LEU A 98 7.48 -1.91 0.99
C LEU A 98 6.63 -1.73 2.25
N LEU A 99 7.26 -2.03 3.39
CA LEU A 99 6.74 -1.84 4.73
C LEU A 99 7.17 -0.49 5.30
N GLY A 100 6.44 0.01 6.29
CA GLY A 100 6.84 1.19 7.05
C GLY A 100 5.68 1.78 7.83
N ALA A 101 5.98 2.57 8.85
CA ALA A 101 4.98 3.25 9.67
C ALA A 101 4.12 4.24 8.84
N SER A 102 2.96 4.63 9.37
CA SER A 102 2.17 5.71 8.76
C SER A 102 3.01 6.98 8.68
N GLY A 103 2.95 7.69 7.55
CA GLY A 103 3.70 8.94 7.35
C GLY A 103 5.16 8.80 6.92
N CYS A 104 5.73 7.60 6.80
CA CYS A 104 7.15 7.44 6.41
C CYS A 104 7.47 7.72 4.93
N GLY A 105 6.48 8.05 4.09
CA GLY A 105 6.68 8.43 2.69
C GLY A 105 6.26 7.41 1.63
N LYS A 106 5.72 6.25 2.00
CA LYS A 106 5.31 5.16 1.06
C LYS A 106 4.35 5.64 -0.04
N SER A 107 3.28 6.34 0.33
CA SER A 107 2.30 6.86 -0.64
C SER A 107 2.89 7.97 -1.52
N THR A 108 3.87 8.74 -1.01
CA THR A 108 4.61 9.73 -1.81
C THR A 108 5.48 9.03 -2.84
N LEU A 109 6.22 7.99 -2.45
CA LEU A 109 7.01 7.17 -3.38
C LEU A 109 6.11 6.54 -4.44
N LEU A 110 4.97 5.97 -4.06
CA LEU A 110 4.00 5.43 -5.01
C LEU A 110 3.49 6.47 -6.02
N ARG A 111 3.19 7.69 -5.58
CA ARG A 111 2.74 8.77 -6.49
C ARG A 111 3.83 9.15 -7.48
N ILE A 112 5.09 9.23 -7.03
CA ILE A 112 6.24 9.50 -7.90
C ILE A 112 6.39 8.38 -8.94
N LEU A 113 6.37 7.12 -8.50
CA LEU A 113 6.48 5.96 -9.39
C LEU A 113 5.27 5.82 -10.33
N ALA A 114 4.10 6.30 -9.92
CA ALA A 114 2.91 6.37 -10.75
C ALA A 114 2.92 7.53 -11.75
N ASP A 115 3.93 8.43 -11.70
CA ASP A 115 4.03 9.66 -12.50
C ASP A 115 2.93 10.69 -12.17
N LEU A 116 2.54 10.75 -10.89
CA LEU A 116 1.54 11.68 -10.34
C LEU A 116 2.17 12.82 -9.54
N ASP A 117 3.46 12.72 -9.21
CA ASP A 117 4.23 13.76 -8.52
C ASP A 117 5.61 13.86 -9.17
N THR A 118 5.87 14.98 -9.86
CA THR A 118 7.09 15.21 -10.64
C THR A 118 8.04 16.20 -9.98
N GLU A 119 7.67 16.77 -8.82
CA GLU A 119 8.50 17.75 -8.10
C GLU A 119 9.59 17.05 -7.28
N ILE A 120 10.46 16.32 -7.96
CA ILE A 120 11.50 15.48 -7.37
C ILE A 120 12.89 15.96 -7.76
N SER A 121 13.88 15.58 -6.95
CA SER A 121 15.30 15.62 -7.29
C SER A 121 15.85 14.20 -7.31
N GLY A 122 16.91 13.97 -8.08
CA GLY A 122 17.45 12.63 -8.36
C GLY A 122 16.98 12.09 -9.71
N GLN A 123 17.10 10.77 -9.91
CA GLN A 123 16.72 10.09 -11.15
C GLN A 123 15.70 9.00 -10.84
N VAL A 124 14.59 8.99 -11.59
CA VAL A 124 13.55 7.96 -11.49
C VAL A 124 13.30 7.41 -12.90
N ARG A 125 13.51 6.12 -13.07
CA ARG A 125 13.19 5.35 -14.28
C ARG A 125 12.11 4.34 -13.92
N VAL A 126 11.02 4.34 -14.66
CA VAL A 126 9.88 3.46 -14.43
C VAL A 126 9.42 2.88 -15.75
N ALA A 127 8.99 1.61 -15.74
CA ALA A 127 8.39 0.95 -16.88
C ALA A 127 7.24 1.79 -17.48
N SER A 128 7.20 1.84 -18.81
CA SER A 128 6.23 2.66 -19.54
C SER A 128 4.80 2.16 -19.32
N ARG A 129 4.62 0.83 -19.30
CA ARG A 129 3.35 0.16 -19.03
C ARG A 129 3.24 -0.14 -17.55
N ARG A 130 2.74 0.82 -16.79
CA ARG A 130 2.47 0.69 -15.35
C ARG A 130 0.97 0.71 -15.05
N ALA A 131 0.57 -0.02 -14.02
CA ALA A 131 -0.79 0.03 -13.49
C ALA A 131 -0.76 0.25 -11.98
N VAL A 132 -1.73 0.99 -11.47
CA VAL A 132 -1.89 1.27 -10.04
C VAL A 132 -3.20 0.69 -9.55
N ALA A 133 -3.14 -0.10 -8.48
CA ALA A 133 -4.32 -0.55 -7.74
C ALA A 133 -4.28 0.05 -6.34
N PHE A 134 -5.34 0.78 -5.99
CA PHE A 134 -5.46 1.48 -4.71
C PHE A 134 -6.20 0.64 -3.66
N GLN A 135 -6.04 1.01 -2.39
CA GLN A 135 -6.73 0.46 -1.22
C GLN A 135 -8.24 0.40 -1.40
N ALA A 136 -8.81 1.46 -1.98
CA ALA A 136 -10.20 1.48 -2.41
C ALA A 136 -10.28 1.14 -3.92
N PRO A 137 -11.19 0.26 -4.36
CA PRO A 137 -11.33 -0.14 -5.77
C PRO A 137 -11.53 1.02 -6.76
N ARG A 138 -12.00 2.19 -6.30
CA ARG A 138 -12.23 3.41 -7.11
C ARG A 138 -12.86 3.10 -8.48
N LEU A 139 -13.87 2.24 -8.49
CA LEU A 139 -14.67 1.96 -9.69
C LEU A 139 -15.63 3.14 -9.89
N LEU A 140 -15.80 3.60 -11.12
CA LEU A 140 -16.76 4.64 -11.50
C LEU A 140 -18.19 4.10 -11.29
N PRO A 141 -18.95 4.63 -10.32
CA PRO A 141 -20.22 4.02 -9.89
C PRO A 141 -21.33 4.11 -10.96
N TRP A 142 -21.20 5.02 -11.92
CA TRP A 142 -22.11 5.20 -13.06
C TRP A 142 -21.71 4.41 -14.31
N LYS A 143 -20.68 3.56 -14.24
CA LYS A 143 -20.30 2.65 -15.34
C LYS A 143 -20.41 1.21 -14.85
N ARG A 144 -20.83 0.31 -15.76
CA ARG A 144 -20.81 -1.14 -15.49
C ARG A 144 -19.39 -1.64 -15.24
N VAL A 145 -19.27 -2.80 -14.60
CA VAL A 145 -17.97 -3.40 -14.25
C VAL A 145 -17.08 -3.57 -15.47
N TRP A 146 -17.59 -4.13 -16.57
CA TRP A 146 -16.77 -4.31 -17.79
C TRP A 146 -16.22 -2.99 -18.33
N ARG A 147 -16.98 -1.89 -18.25
CA ARG A 147 -16.53 -0.55 -18.66
C ARG A 147 -15.49 0.05 -17.73
N ASN A 148 -15.54 -0.33 -16.45
CA ASN A 148 -14.49 0.04 -15.51
C ASN A 148 -13.19 -0.69 -15.82
N VAL A 149 -13.26 -1.98 -16.18
CA VAL A 149 -12.09 -2.78 -16.51
C VAL A 149 -11.33 -2.19 -17.69
N VAL A 150 -12.00 -1.89 -18.81
CA VAL A 150 -11.32 -1.32 -20.00
C VAL A 150 -11.13 0.20 -19.96
N LEU A 151 -11.29 0.82 -18.78
CA LEU A 151 -11.18 2.26 -18.64
C LEU A 151 -9.76 2.74 -18.97
N GLY A 152 -9.65 3.68 -19.90
CA GLY A 152 -8.39 4.32 -20.30
C GLY A 152 -7.46 3.44 -21.14
N LEU A 153 -7.96 2.34 -21.70
CA LEU A 153 -7.30 1.67 -22.82
C LEU A 153 -7.47 2.52 -24.10
N PRO A 154 -6.47 2.54 -25.00
CA PRO A 154 -6.60 3.22 -26.28
C PRO A 154 -7.66 2.53 -27.17
N GLY A 155 -8.31 3.30 -28.05
CA GLY A 155 -9.30 2.79 -28.99
C GLY A 155 -10.71 2.69 -28.42
N ARG A 156 -11.57 1.90 -29.09
CA ARG A 156 -12.98 1.72 -28.68
C ARG A 156 -13.05 0.73 -27.51
N PRO A 157 -13.90 0.97 -26.50
CA PRO A 157 -14.08 0.03 -25.39
C PRO A 157 -14.49 -1.36 -25.89
N ASP A 158 -13.65 -2.35 -25.61
CA ASP A 158 -13.86 -3.74 -26.01
C ASP A 158 -14.37 -4.57 -24.83
N LYS A 159 -15.64 -5.03 -24.93
CA LYS A 159 -16.26 -5.85 -23.89
C LYS A 159 -15.64 -7.25 -23.83
N ALA A 160 -15.20 -7.83 -24.94
CA ALA A 160 -14.61 -9.17 -24.94
C ALA A 160 -13.30 -9.17 -24.15
N ARG A 161 -12.43 -8.19 -24.40
CA ARG A 161 -11.21 -7.97 -23.61
C ARG A 161 -11.50 -7.75 -22.12
N ALA A 162 -12.56 -7.01 -21.79
CA ALA A 162 -12.98 -6.82 -20.40
C ALA A 162 -13.40 -8.14 -19.73
N VAL A 163 -14.17 -8.97 -20.44
CA VAL A 163 -14.65 -10.25 -19.92
C VAL A 163 -13.51 -11.24 -19.72
N ALA A 164 -12.54 -11.29 -20.63
CA ALA A 164 -11.34 -12.13 -20.48
C ALA A 164 -10.56 -11.76 -19.19
N ALA A 165 -10.29 -10.47 -18.97
CA ALA A 165 -9.63 -10.03 -17.73
C ALA A 165 -10.48 -10.29 -16.47
N LEU A 166 -11.81 -10.19 -16.57
CA LEU A 166 -12.72 -10.53 -15.47
C LEU A 166 -12.76 -12.02 -15.18
N GLU A 167 -12.55 -12.87 -16.19
CA GLU A 167 -12.49 -14.32 -16.02
C GLU A 167 -11.28 -14.73 -15.17
N GLU A 168 -10.12 -14.11 -15.41
CA GLU A 168 -8.90 -14.37 -14.63
C GLU A 168 -9.06 -14.06 -13.14
N VAL A 169 -9.92 -13.10 -12.79
CA VAL A 169 -10.24 -12.78 -11.39
C VAL A 169 -11.52 -13.45 -10.89
N GLY A 170 -12.12 -14.36 -11.65
CA GLY A 170 -13.33 -15.10 -11.27
C GLY A 170 -14.60 -14.22 -11.18
N LEU A 171 -14.74 -13.24 -12.07
CA LEU A 171 -15.85 -12.27 -12.13
C LEU A 171 -16.52 -12.14 -13.51
N ALA A 172 -16.29 -13.06 -14.45
CA ALA A 172 -16.89 -13.00 -15.79
C ALA A 172 -18.42 -12.77 -15.76
N ARG A 173 -19.13 -13.46 -14.86
CA ARG A 173 -20.60 -13.33 -14.68
C ARG A 173 -21.06 -11.96 -14.13
N ARG A 174 -20.13 -11.16 -13.59
CA ARG A 174 -20.39 -9.81 -13.06
C ARG A 174 -20.07 -8.70 -14.05
N ALA A 175 -19.70 -9.01 -15.29
CA ALA A 175 -19.33 -8.02 -16.29
C ALA A 175 -20.36 -6.89 -16.45
N ASP A 176 -21.65 -7.22 -16.49
CA ASP A 176 -22.74 -6.25 -16.65
C ASP A 176 -23.29 -5.67 -15.33
N ALA A 177 -22.73 -6.06 -14.18
CA ALA A 177 -23.13 -5.53 -12.89
C ALA A 177 -22.76 -4.05 -12.74
N TRP A 178 -23.39 -3.39 -11.77
CA TRP A 178 -23.02 -2.05 -11.34
C TRP A 178 -22.07 -2.15 -10.13
N PRO A 179 -21.05 -1.28 -10.00
CA PRO A 179 -20.09 -1.37 -8.90
C PRO A 179 -20.72 -1.40 -7.50
N ARG A 180 -21.84 -0.69 -7.30
CA ARG A 180 -22.57 -0.66 -6.02
C ARG A 180 -23.18 -2.00 -5.61
N THR A 181 -23.32 -2.96 -6.53
CA THR A 181 -23.87 -4.29 -6.25
C THR A 181 -22.78 -5.33 -5.98
N LEU A 182 -21.50 -4.93 -6.03
CA LEU A 182 -20.39 -5.82 -5.75
C LEU A 182 -20.09 -5.86 -4.25
N SER A 183 -19.71 -7.03 -3.74
CA SER A 183 -19.06 -7.10 -2.43
C SER A 183 -17.69 -6.40 -2.45
N GLY A 184 -17.12 -6.08 -1.29
CA GLY A 184 -15.78 -5.47 -1.21
C GLY A 184 -14.71 -6.29 -1.95
N GLY A 185 -14.72 -7.62 -1.78
CA GLY A 185 -13.83 -8.53 -2.49
C GLY A 185 -14.08 -8.61 -4.00
N GLU A 186 -15.34 -8.57 -4.45
CA GLU A 186 -15.67 -8.51 -5.88
C GLU A 186 -15.20 -7.17 -6.49
N ALA A 187 -15.40 -6.06 -5.79
CA ALA A 187 -14.93 -4.75 -6.25
C ALA A 187 -13.40 -4.69 -6.33
N GLN A 188 -12.69 -5.26 -5.35
CA GLN A 188 -11.22 -5.33 -5.36
C GLN A 188 -10.70 -6.17 -6.54
N ARG A 189 -11.29 -7.35 -6.75
CA ARG A 189 -10.96 -8.20 -7.91
C ARG A 189 -11.25 -7.52 -9.24
N ALA A 190 -12.33 -6.76 -9.36
CA ALA A 190 -12.61 -5.96 -10.56
C ALA A 190 -11.58 -4.84 -10.78
N SER A 191 -11.06 -4.22 -9.71
CA SER A 191 -9.96 -3.25 -9.79
C SER A 191 -8.65 -3.92 -10.25
N LEU A 192 -8.38 -5.14 -9.77
CA LEU A 192 -7.23 -5.93 -10.22
C LEU A 192 -7.33 -6.28 -11.71
N ALA A 193 -8.51 -6.72 -12.18
CA ALA A 193 -8.75 -6.95 -13.61
C ALA A 193 -8.53 -5.68 -14.45
N ARG A 194 -8.94 -4.50 -13.95
CA ARG A 194 -8.67 -3.20 -14.59
C ARG A 194 -7.17 -2.89 -14.69
N ALA A 195 -6.38 -3.28 -13.70
CA ALA A 195 -4.93 -3.11 -13.74
C ALA A 195 -4.31 -4.07 -14.77
N LEU A 196 -4.70 -5.34 -14.74
CA LEU A 196 -4.16 -6.40 -15.59
C LEU A 196 -4.53 -6.28 -17.06
N VAL A 197 -5.72 -5.77 -17.40
CA VAL A 197 -6.14 -5.67 -18.80
C VAL A 197 -5.20 -4.79 -19.63
N ARG A 198 -4.39 -3.95 -19.00
CA ARG A 198 -3.35 -3.11 -19.62
C ARG A 198 -2.08 -3.86 -19.97
N ASP A 199 -1.94 -5.12 -19.54
CA ASP A 199 -0.72 -5.90 -19.62
C ASP A 199 0.48 -5.09 -19.06
N PRO A 200 0.48 -4.77 -17.75
CA PRO A 200 1.51 -3.92 -17.17
C PRO A 200 2.84 -4.67 -16.99
N GLU A 201 3.96 -3.98 -17.23
CA GLU A 201 5.30 -4.42 -16.82
C GLU A 201 5.55 -4.16 -15.32
N LEU A 202 4.84 -3.19 -14.75
CA LEU A 202 4.90 -2.82 -13.35
C LEU A 202 3.49 -2.65 -12.75
N MET A 203 3.23 -3.33 -11.64
CA MET A 203 2.04 -3.12 -10.82
C MET A 203 2.40 -2.49 -9.49
N LEU A 204 1.78 -1.34 -9.22
CA LEU A 204 1.88 -0.64 -7.94
C LEU A 204 0.61 -0.93 -7.14
N LEU A 205 0.75 -1.57 -5.98
CA LEU A 205 -0.38 -1.95 -5.13
C LEU A 205 -0.28 -1.18 -3.81
N ASP A 206 -1.24 -0.29 -3.53
CA ASP A 206 -1.28 0.52 -2.31
C ASP A 206 -2.33 -0.04 -1.34
N GLU A 207 -1.89 -0.78 -0.32
CA GLU A 207 -2.74 -1.47 0.67
C GLU A 207 -3.96 -2.20 0.06
N PRO A 208 -3.77 -3.05 -0.96
CA PRO A 208 -4.88 -3.64 -1.74
C PRO A 208 -5.79 -4.57 -0.93
N PHE A 209 -5.42 -4.92 0.30
CA PHE A 209 -6.06 -5.94 1.12
C PHE A 209 -6.64 -5.42 2.44
N GLY A 210 -6.32 -4.18 2.81
CA GLY A 210 -6.64 -3.63 4.15
C GLY A 210 -8.13 -3.52 4.44
N ALA A 211 -8.97 -3.35 3.42
CA ALA A 211 -10.42 -3.22 3.57
C ALA A 211 -11.18 -4.56 3.48
N LEU A 212 -10.50 -5.70 3.35
CA LEU A 212 -11.11 -7.02 3.17
C LEU A 212 -11.22 -7.78 4.50
N ASP A 213 -12.28 -8.57 4.65
CA ASP A 213 -12.39 -9.58 5.70
C ASP A 213 -11.32 -10.68 5.52
N ALA A 214 -11.01 -11.40 6.59
CA ALA A 214 -9.90 -12.36 6.61
C ALA A 214 -9.97 -13.45 5.52
N LEU A 215 -11.14 -14.04 5.29
CA LEU A 215 -11.28 -15.10 4.29
C LEU A 215 -11.19 -14.55 2.86
N THR A 216 -11.81 -13.41 2.61
CA THR A 216 -11.70 -12.72 1.32
C THR A 216 -10.27 -12.28 1.05
N ARG A 217 -9.57 -11.77 2.06
CA ARG A 217 -8.16 -11.38 1.99
C ARG A 217 -7.28 -12.54 1.53
N ILE A 218 -7.35 -13.70 2.20
CA ILE A 218 -6.58 -14.90 1.83
C ILE A 218 -6.83 -15.28 0.37
N ARG A 219 -8.10 -15.28 -0.07
CA ARG A 219 -8.45 -15.61 -1.46
C ARG A 219 -7.88 -14.61 -2.47
N VAL A 220 -7.93 -13.32 -2.16
CA VAL A 220 -7.43 -12.27 -3.05
C VAL A 220 -5.90 -12.25 -3.09
N GLN A 221 -5.23 -12.53 -1.97
CA GLN A 221 -3.77 -12.70 -1.93
C GLN A 221 -3.31 -13.85 -2.83
N GLY A 222 -3.92 -15.04 -2.69
CA GLY A 222 -3.62 -16.18 -3.56
C GLY A 222 -3.92 -15.89 -5.04
N LEU A 223 -4.98 -15.12 -5.33
CA LEU A 223 -5.25 -14.66 -6.69
C LEU A 223 -4.15 -13.73 -7.22
N VAL A 224 -3.68 -12.77 -6.43
CA VAL A 224 -2.57 -11.87 -6.83
C VAL A 224 -1.30 -12.67 -7.12
N GLU A 225 -0.97 -13.65 -6.28
CA GLU A 225 0.17 -14.54 -6.50
C GLU A 225 0.04 -15.32 -7.82
N GLN A 226 -1.13 -15.90 -8.11
CA GLN A 226 -1.39 -16.62 -9.37
C GLN A 226 -1.27 -15.72 -10.60
N LEU A 227 -1.81 -14.51 -10.52
CA LEU A 227 -1.75 -13.53 -11.61
C LEU A 227 -0.31 -13.06 -11.85
N TRP A 228 0.45 -12.85 -10.78
CA TRP A 228 1.87 -12.53 -10.87
C TRP A 228 2.66 -13.66 -11.52
N GLN A 229 2.47 -14.92 -11.11
CA GLN A 229 3.13 -16.08 -11.72
C GLN A 229 2.78 -16.24 -13.21
N ARG A 230 1.55 -15.88 -13.61
CA ARG A 230 1.06 -16.01 -14.98
C ARG A 230 1.58 -14.92 -15.92
N HIS A 231 1.55 -13.66 -15.47
CA HIS A 231 1.88 -12.50 -16.31
C HIS A 231 3.31 -11.99 -16.11
N ASN A 232 3.96 -12.42 -15.03
CA ASN A 232 5.31 -12.02 -14.62
C ASN A 232 5.58 -10.49 -14.62
N PRO A 233 4.65 -9.63 -14.14
CA PRO A 233 4.95 -8.21 -13.97
C PRO A 233 5.90 -8.03 -12.77
N ALA A 234 6.67 -6.95 -12.76
CA ALA A 234 7.23 -6.46 -11.50
C ALA A 234 6.09 -5.95 -10.61
N ILE A 235 6.15 -6.23 -9.31
CA ILE A 235 5.14 -5.76 -8.35
C ILE A 235 5.83 -4.98 -7.23
N LEU A 236 5.32 -3.79 -6.93
CA LEU A 236 5.62 -3.07 -5.69
C LEU A 236 4.35 -3.00 -4.85
N LEU A 237 4.31 -3.82 -3.79
CA LEU A 237 3.24 -3.85 -2.80
C LEU A 237 3.61 -2.93 -1.64
N VAL A 238 2.86 -1.85 -1.45
CA VAL A 238 2.88 -1.08 -0.21
C VAL A 238 1.86 -1.67 0.75
N THR A 239 2.34 -2.12 1.90
CA THR A 239 1.47 -2.63 2.97
C THR A 239 2.05 -2.25 4.33
N HIS A 240 1.21 -2.29 5.36
CA HIS A 240 1.62 -2.23 6.76
C HIS A 240 1.57 -3.61 7.43
N ASP A 241 1.12 -4.65 6.73
CA ASP A 241 1.02 -6.01 7.25
C ASP A 241 2.24 -6.83 6.84
N VAL A 242 2.99 -7.27 7.85
CA VAL A 242 4.21 -8.07 7.70
C VAL A 242 3.91 -9.44 7.12
N GLU A 243 2.78 -10.07 7.49
CA GLU A 243 2.42 -11.39 6.97
C GLU A 243 2.15 -11.31 5.47
N GLU A 244 1.47 -10.27 4.99
CA GLU A 244 1.20 -10.06 3.56
C GLU A 244 2.50 -9.93 2.75
N ALA A 245 3.44 -9.13 3.27
CA ALA A 245 4.74 -8.95 2.66
C ALA A 245 5.52 -10.28 2.58
N LEU A 246 5.54 -11.05 3.68
CA LEU A 246 6.22 -12.33 3.74
C LEU A 246 5.54 -13.45 2.96
N LEU A 247 4.23 -13.40 2.74
CA LEU A 247 3.53 -14.38 1.92
C LEU A 247 3.78 -14.15 0.43
N LEU A 248 3.82 -12.90 -0.01
CA LEU A 248 3.79 -12.57 -1.44
C LEU A 248 5.17 -12.20 -2.03
N ALA A 249 6.00 -11.46 -1.30
CA ALA A 249 7.17 -10.79 -1.88
C ALA A 249 8.42 -11.66 -1.94
N ASP A 250 9.19 -11.56 -3.02
CA ASP A 250 10.56 -12.09 -3.11
C ASP A 250 11.54 -11.25 -2.27
N ARG A 251 11.23 -9.96 -2.07
CA ARG A 251 12.04 -9.05 -1.25
C ARG A 251 11.16 -8.08 -0.48
N VAL A 252 11.47 -7.88 0.79
CA VAL A 252 10.80 -6.93 1.68
C VAL A 252 11.74 -5.78 2.00
N LEU A 253 11.23 -4.56 1.84
CA LEU A 253 11.91 -3.32 2.15
C LEU A 253 11.19 -2.65 3.32
N VAL A 254 11.93 -2.10 4.28
CA VAL A 254 11.36 -1.31 5.37
C VAL A 254 11.76 0.15 5.18
N MET A 255 10.77 1.01 5.02
CA MET A 255 10.93 2.46 4.90
C MET A 255 10.70 3.14 6.24
N LYS A 256 11.65 3.99 6.65
CA LYS A 256 11.60 4.78 7.87
C LYS A 256 12.15 6.17 7.59
N ASP A 257 11.46 7.21 8.04
CA ASP A 257 11.91 8.61 7.93
C ASP A 257 12.39 9.03 6.52
N GLY A 258 11.70 8.56 5.48
CA GLY A 258 12.02 8.93 4.09
C GLY A 258 13.13 8.10 3.42
N VAL A 259 13.72 7.12 4.11
CA VAL A 259 14.79 6.24 3.60
C VAL A 259 14.39 4.76 3.67
N ILE A 260 15.06 3.91 2.89
CA ILE A 260 15.01 2.45 3.08
C ILE A 260 15.97 2.09 4.21
N ALA A 261 15.42 1.73 5.37
CA ALA A 261 16.19 1.40 6.57
C ALA A 261 16.64 -0.07 6.59
N HIS A 262 15.91 -0.95 5.90
CA HIS A 262 16.22 -2.38 5.86
C HIS A 262 15.72 -3.03 4.57
N SER A 263 16.40 -4.10 4.14
CA SER A 263 16.05 -4.93 2.99
C SER A 263 16.30 -6.40 3.34
N ALA A 264 15.31 -7.25 3.13
CA ALA A 264 15.38 -8.69 3.35
C ALA A 264 14.91 -9.45 2.11
N ASP A 265 15.75 -10.36 1.61
CA ASP A 265 15.37 -11.29 0.55
C ASP A 265 14.65 -12.50 1.16
N ILE A 266 13.51 -12.87 0.57
CA ILE A 266 12.66 -13.95 1.06
C ILE A 266 12.88 -15.19 0.20
N THR A 267 13.81 -16.04 0.64
CA THR A 267 14.19 -17.27 -0.07
C THR A 267 13.25 -18.45 0.17
N LEU A 268 12.15 -18.25 0.90
CA LEU A 268 11.15 -19.28 1.17
C LEU A 268 10.40 -19.69 -0.09
N ALA A 269 10.34 -21.00 -0.33
CA ALA A 269 9.59 -21.57 -1.44
C ALA A 269 8.09 -21.29 -1.33
N ARG A 270 7.43 -21.12 -2.48
CA ARG A 270 5.98 -20.96 -2.59
C ARG A 270 5.30 -22.32 -2.81
N PRO A 271 4.09 -22.57 -2.27
CA PRO A 271 3.32 -21.68 -1.39
C PRO A 271 3.93 -21.60 0.00
N ARG A 272 3.99 -20.40 0.56
CA ARG A 272 4.60 -20.15 1.88
C ARG A 272 3.63 -20.53 2.99
N ASN A 273 4.17 -21.08 4.07
CA ASN A 273 3.40 -21.46 5.25
C ASN A 273 3.71 -20.52 6.41
N VAL A 274 2.68 -19.88 6.97
CA VAL A 274 2.81 -18.97 8.13
C VAL A 274 3.35 -19.67 9.38
N SER A 275 3.23 -21.00 9.45
CA SER A 275 3.75 -21.83 10.54
C SER A 275 5.19 -22.30 10.33
N ASP A 276 5.82 -21.96 9.21
CA ASP A 276 7.24 -22.29 8.97
C ASP A 276 8.13 -21.54 9.98
N PRO A 277 9.05 -22.21 10.69
CA PRO A 277 9.97 -21.55 11.62
C PRO A 277 10.76 -20.39 11.00
N GLN A 278 11.17 -20.52 9.74
CA GLN A 278 11.89 -19.44 9.04
C GLN A 278 10.97 -18.25 8.74
N PHE A 279 9.69 -18.50 8.42
CA PHE A 279 8.69 -17.44 8.26
C PHE A 279 8.47 -16.69 9.57
N VAL A 280 8.35 -17.41 10.69
CA VAL A 280 8.18 -16.82 12.02
C VAL A 280 9.39 -15.97 12.42
N ALA A 281 10.60 -16.44 12.13
CA ALA A 281 11.83 -15.70 12.39
C ALA A 281 11.90 -14.38 11.60
N LEU A 282 11.66 -14.43 10.28
CA LEU A 282 11.63 -13.24 9.41
C LEU A 282 10.53 -12.27 9.85
N ARG A 283 9.38 -12.78 10.28
CA ARG A 283 8.29 -11.95 10.82
C ARG A 283 8.73 -11.20 12.07
N ALA A 284 9.37 -11.88 13.02
CA ALA A 284 9.85 -11.26 14.24
C ALA A 284 10.92 -10.18 13.95
N GLU A 285 11.82 -10.45 13.01
CA GLU A 285 12.82 -9.47 12.55
C GLU A 285 12.16 -8.20 11.97
N LEU A 286 11.25 -8.36 11.01
CA LEU A 286 10.58 -7.23 10.35
C LEU A 286 9.70 -6.42 11.32
N LEU A 287 9.03 -7.09 12.27
CA LEU A 287 8.29 -6.40 13.33
C LEU A 287 9.21 -5.58 14.24
N GLY A 288 10.42 -6.10 14.54
CA GLY A 288 11.45 -5.37 15.27
C GLY A 288 11.85 -4.06 14.55
N TRP A 289 12.07 -4.13 13.24
CA TRP A 289 12.35 -2.93 12.42
C TRP A 289 11.20 -1.92 12.38
N LEU A 290 9.96 -2.38 12.48
CA LEU A 290 8.76 -1.53 12.58
C LEU A 290 8.52 -0.98 13.99
N GLY A 291 9.38 -1.29 14.96
CA GLY A 291 9.26 -0.83 16.34
C GLY A 291 8.24 -1.63 17.17
N VAL A 292 7.74 -2.75 16.63
CA VAL A 292 6.86 -3.70 17.33
C VAL A 292 7.74 -4.82 17.92
N GLY A 293 8.69 -4.42 18.76
CA GLY A 293 9.48 -5.34 19.57
C GLY A 293 8.93 -5.39 20.99
N HIS A 294 8.55 -6.57 21.46
CA HIS A 294 8.48 -6.78 22.92
C HIS A 294 9.87 -6.51 23.47
N ALA A 295 10.00 -5.54 24.39
CA ALA A 295 11.10 -5.59 25.33
C ALA A 295 11.08 -7.00 25.95
N PRO A 296 12.21 -7.75 26.01
CA PRO A 296 12.26 -8.95 26.82
C PRO A 296 11.98 -8.52 28.26
N SER A 297 10.75 -8.76 28.71
CA SER A 297 10.41 -8.65 30.13
C SER A 297 11.25 -9.69 30.86
N GLY A 298 12.24 -9.20 31.61
CA GLY A 298 12.88 -9.92 32.70
C GLY A 298 13.72 -11.13 32.30
N ALA A 299 14.99 -10.88 32.02
CA ALA A 299 16.02 -11.75 32.57
C ALA A 299 15.89 -11.75 34.11
N ALA A 300 15.32 -12.81 34.67
CA ALA A 300 15.64 -13.21 36.04
C ALA A 300 16.83 -14.18 35.93
N GLY A 301 17.98 -13.76 36.44
CA GLY A 301 19.22 -14.53 36.41
C GLY A 301 19.14 -15.84 37.21
N PRO A 302 20.13 -16.73 37.03
CA PRO A 302 20.21 -17.98 37.76
C PRO A 302 20.78 -17.69 39.16
N GLU A 303 19.96 -17.83 40.20
CA GLU A 303 20.44 -17.92 41.57
C GLU A 303 20.25 -19.36 42.07
N ALA A 304 21.36 -20.09 42.10
CA ALA A 304 21.46 -21.37 42.76
C ALA A 304 22.01 -21.17 44.18
N ALA A 305 21.27 -21.68 45.17
CA ALA A 305 21.74 -22.48 46.32
C ALA A 305 21.03 -22.12 47.64
N GLY A 306 20.38 -23.11 48.27
CA GLY A 306 20.08 -23.08 49.70
C GLY A 306 18.92 -23.95 50.20
N GLY A 307 19.15 -25.26 50.38
CA GLY A 307 18.73 -26.05 51.57
C GLY A 307 17.24 -26.30 51.91
N GLN A 308 16.83 -27.58 51.78
CA GLN A 308 15.78 -28.39 52.45
C GLN A 308 15.29 -27.97 53.87
N PRO A 309 14.19 -28.57 54.46
CA PRO A 309 13.41 -29.73 54.00
C PRO A 309 11.87 -29.69 54.15
N ALA A 310 11.28 -30.76 53.63
CA ALA A 310 9.88 -31.17 53.62
C ALA A 310 9.19 -31.20 54.99
N GLN A 311 7.92 -30.82 55.01
CA GLN A 311 6.93 -31.29 55.98
C GLN A 311 5.62 -31.63 55.26
N ASP A 312 5.16 -32.85 55.54
CA ASP A 312 3.88 -33.43 55.19
C ASP A 312 2.70 -32.54 55.61
N VAL A 313 1.74 -32.34 54.70
CA VAL A 313 0.33 -32.23 55.08
C VAL A 313 -0.52 -32.97 54.04
N ASP A 314 -0.99 -34.11 54.49
CA ASP A 314 -2.04 -34.97 53.93
C ASP A 314 -3.41 -34.26 53.99
N HIS A 315 -4.20 -34.27 52.90
CA HIS A 315 -5.65 -34.55 52.86
C HIS A 315 -6.36 -34.26 51.52
N PRO A 316 -7.53 -34.89 51.24
CA PRO A 316 -7.74 -35.74 50.06
C PRO A 316 -8.57 -35.12 48.93
N VAL A 317 -8.42 -35.71 47.74
CA VAL A 317 -9.22 -35.44 46.53
C VAL A 317 -10.51 -36.27 46.57
N GLN A 318 -11.67 -35.60 46.67
CA GLN A 318 -12.97 -36.20 46.38
C GLN A 318 -13.21 -36.24 44.87
N GLY A 319 -13.46 -37.44 44.36
CA GLY A 319 -13.85 -37.68 42.98
C GLY A 319 -15.27 -37.21 42.69
N VAL A 320 -15.45 -36.65 41.49
CA VAL A 320 -16.78 -36.46 40.89
C VAL A 320 -16.79 -37.25 39.59
N GLU A 321 -17.71 -38.20 39.55
CA GLU A 321 -17.95 -39.19 38.51
C GLU A 321 -18.36 -38.55 37.17
N ARG A 322 -17.79 -39.07 36.09
CA ARG A 322 -18.22 -38.82 34.71
C ARG A 322 -19.45 -39.68 34.42
N THR A 323 -20.61 -39.05 34.23
CA THR A 323 -21.76 -39.69 33.57
C THR A 323 -21.69 -39.40 32.07
N ALA A 324 -21.53 -40.46 31.28
CA ALA A 324 -21.68 -40.46 29.84
C ALA A 324 -23.17 -40.45 29.48
N GLN A 325 -23.58 -39.59 28.54
CA GLN A 325 -24.85 -39.72 27.85
C GLN A 325 -24.61 -40.12 26.40
N THR A 326 -24.99 -41.36 26.13
CA THR A 326 -25.16 -42.00 24.83
C THR A 326 -26.32 -41.34 24.08
N VAL A 327 -26.09 -40.98 22.81
CA VAL A 327 -27.14 -40.61 21.86
C VAL A 327 -27.23 -41.76 20.86
N GLU A 328 -28.33 -42.53 20.92
CA GLU A 328 -28.77 -43.41 19.84
C GLU A 328 -29.95 -42.75 19.08
N PRO A 329 -30.10 -43.01 17.77
CA PRO A 329 -31.15 -42.45 16.92
C PRO A 329 -32.32 -43.42 16.73
N ASP A 330 -33.51 -42.91 16.39
CA ASP A 330 -34.64 -43.70 15.87
C ASP A 330 -35.49 -42.85 14.89
N PRO A 331 -36.31 -43.44 13.97
CA PRO A 331 -36.40 -43.03 12.57
C PRO A 331 -37.84 -42.62 12.17
N ALA A 332 -38.04 -42.23 10.89
CA ALA A 332 -39.26 -42.28 10.04
C ALA A 332 -40.64 -41.87 10.67
N ALA A 333 -41.57 -41.13 10.05
CA ALA A 333 -41.87 -40.60 8.73
C ALA A 333 -43.07 -39.64 8.95
N ASP A 334 -43.34 -38.67 8.07
CA ASP A 334 -44.66 -38.47 7.42
C ASP A 334 -44.65 -37.21 6.53
N THR A 335 -44.86 -37.49 5.24
CA THR A 335 -45.55 -36.72 4.21
C THR A 335 -46.54 -35.64 4.69
N ARG A 336 -46.49 -34.43 4.09
CA ARG A 336 -47.67 -33.68 3.61
C ARG A 336 -47.29 -32.40 2.84
N GLU A 337 -48.17 -32.09 1.89
CA GLU A 337 -48.07 -31.20 0.72
C GLU A 337 -47.88 -29.68 0.98
N PRO A 338 -47.42 -28.92 -0.04
CA PRO A 338 -47.40 -27.45 -0.01
C PRO A 338 -48.75 -26.81 -0.38
N PRO A 339 -49.14 -25.65 0.18
CA PRO A 339 -50.36 -24.94 -0.20
C PRO A 339 -50.23 -24.17 -1.53
N PRO A 340 -51.34 -23.92 -2.26
CA PRO A 340 -51.33 -23.49 -3.65
C PRO A 340 -51.07 -21.99 -3.89
N ARG A 341 -50.52 -21.70 -5.07
CA ARG A 341 -50.31 -20.38 -5.67
C ARG A 341 -51.63 -19.60 -5.84
N ARG A 342 -51.70 -18.38 -5.30
CA ARG A 342 -52.70 -17.38 -5.70
C ARG A 342 -52.23 -16.66 -6.97
N LYS A 343 -52.97 -16.86 -8.07
CA LYS A 343 -53.06 -15.94 -9.20
C LYS A 343 -53.82 -14.69 -8.75
N ILE A 344 -53.29 -13.51 -9.03
CA ILE A 344 -54.10 -12.30 -9.23
C ILE A 344 -53.64 -11.70 -10.56
N LEU A 345 -54.56 -11.70 -11.52
CA LEU A 345 -54.52 -10.85 -12.71
C LEU A 345 -54.90 -9.43 -12.29
N SER A 346 -54.11 -8.44 -12.72
CA SER A 346 -54.50 -7.20 -13.42
C SER A 346 -53.25 -6.33 -13.56
#